data_AF-A0A2P6MC01-F1
#
_entry.id   AF-A0A2P6MC01-F1
#
_cell.length_a   1.000
_cell.length_b   1.000
_cell.length_c   1.000
_cell.angle_alpha   90.00
_cell.angle_beta   90.00
_cell.angle_gamma   90.00
#
_symmetry.space_group_name_H-M   'P 1'
#
loop_
_entity.id
_entity.type
_entity.pdbx_description
1 polymer ?
#
loop_
_entity_poly.entity_id
_entity_poly.type
_entity_poly.pdbx_seq_one_letter_code
_entity_poly.pdbx_strand_id
1 'polypeptide(L)'
;MKKIQKGFTLIELMIVVAIIAILAAIALPAYQDYIARSQVTTGLADIRGGVTAFEEIINRGTPSTYTNVDIGLAATTTRCAPITVTPGAGGSISCALEGNPKVSPHSITLTRNSATGTWACTASAALDPKYLPNGCTQ
;
A
#
# COMPACT_ATOMS: atom_id res chain seq x y z
N MET A 1 43.59 36.06 23.73
CA MET A 1 42.68 35.42 24.70
C MET A 1 42.18 34.11 24.11
N LYS A 2 42.53 32.95 24.68
CA LYS A 2 42.06 31.63 24.22
C LYS A 2 40.60 31.46 24.68
N LYS A 3 39.64 31.41 23.75
CA LYS A 3 38.25 31.05 24.08
C LYS A 3 38.25 29.60 24.58
N ILE A 4 37.88 29.39 25.85
CA ILE A 4 37.64 28.06 26.38
C ILE A 4 36.37 27.54 25.71
N GLN A 5 36.48 26.49 24.89
CA GLN A 5 35.30 25.80 24.36
C GLN A 5 34.51 25.22 25.53
N LYS A 6 33.30 25.72 25.75
CA LYS A 6 32.34 25.10 26.65
C LYS A 6 31.83 23.83 25.98
N GLY A 7 32.29 22.67 26.46
CA GLY A 7 31.76 21.37 26.06
C GLY A 7 30.37 21.13 26.67
N PHE A 8 29.64 20.18 26.08
CA PHE A 8 28.37 19.68 26.62
C PHE A 8 28.63 18.83 27.86
N THR A 9 27.84 18.98 28.92
CA THR A 9 27.97 18.18 30.14
C THR A 9 27.34 16.80 29.99
N LEU A 10 27.82 15.81 30.74
CA LEU A 10 27.23 14.46 30.76
C LEU A 10 25.77 14.49 31.22
N ILE A 11 25.43 15.37 32.17
CA ILE A 11 24.06 15.49 32.67
C ILE A 11 23.12 16.09 31.61
N GLU A 12 23.57 17.08 30.84
CA GLU A 12 22.79 17.60 29.71
C GLU A 12 22.54 16.52 28.67
N LEU A 13 23.55 15.68 28.38
CA LEU A 13 23.42 14.58 27.43
C LEU A 13 22.42 13.52 27.89
N MET A 14 22.45 13.15 29.16
CA MET A 14 21.49 12.19 29.73
C MET A 14 20.06 12.71 29.65
N ILE A 15 19.83 13.99 29.94
CA ILE A 15 18.49 14.59 29.85
C ILE A 15 18.00 14.61 28.40
N VAL A 16 18.86 14.98 27.44
CA VAL A 16 18.49 14.98 26.01
C VAL A 16 18.10 13.59 25.53
N VAL A 17 18.88 12.56 25.90
CA VAL A 17 18.57 11.17 25.54
C VAL A 17 17.23 10.72 26.16
N ALA A 18 16.95 11.08 27.41
CA ALA A 18 15.68 10.76 28.06
C ALA A 18 14.49 11.39 27.34
N ILE A 19 14.59 12.65 26.92
CA ILE A 19 13.53 13.34 26.17
C ILE A 19 13.33 12.68 24.80
N ILE A 20 14.42 12.39 24.07
CA ILE A 20 14.34 11.71 22.77
C ILE A 20 13.69 10.33 22.91
N ALA A 21 14.01 9.56 23.96
CA ALA A 21 13.42 8.25 24.20
C ALA A 21 11.89 8.33 24.39
N ILE A 22 11.40 9.31 25.16
CA ILE A 22 9.96 9.53 25.36
C ILE A 22 9.27 9.91 24.04
N LEU A 23 9.85 10.84 23.29
CA LEU A 23 9.29 11.26 21.99
C LEU A 23 9.29 10.11 20.97
N ALA A 24 10.37 9.34 20.92
CA ALA A 24 10.50 8.21 20.01
C ALA A 24 9.47 7.11 20.28
N ALA A 25 9.12 6.86 21.54
CA ALA A 25 8.09 5.89 21.91
C ALA A 25 6.71 6.20 21.30
N ILE A 26 6.39 7.48 21.09
CA ILE A 26 5.12 7.92 20.47
C ILE A 26 5.28 8.09 18.95
N ALA A 27 6.39 8.68 18.52
CA ALA A 27 6.62 9.02 17.11
C ALA A 27 6.86 7.79 16.24
N LEU A 28 7.58 6.76 16.74
CA LEU A 28 7.90 5.58 15.93
C LEU A 28 6.65 4.77 15.55
N PRO A 29 5.72 4.42 16.47
CA PRO A 29 4.50 3.71 16.09
C PRO A 29 3.65 4.49 15.09
N ALA A 30 3.51 5.81 15.30
CA ALA A 30 2.75 6.69 14.40
C ALA A 30 3.38 6.77 13.00
N TYR A 31 4.70 6.86 12.92
CA TYR A 31 5.42 6.84 11.65
C TYR A 31 5.24 5.50 10.92
N GLN A 32 5.29 4.38 11.65
CA GLN A 32 5.03 3.05 11.07
C GLN A 32 3.61 2.94 10.51
N ASP A 33 2.60 3.51 11.18
CA ASP A 33 1.22 3.55 10.68
C ASP A 33 1.09 4.41 9.41
N TYR A 34 1.79 5.54 9.36
CA TYR A 34 1.84 6.38 8.15
C TYR A 34 2.46 5.64 6.97
N ILE A 35 3.59 4.98 7.19
CA ILE A 35 4.26 4.18 6.17
C ILE A 35 3.39 3.01 5.72
N ALA A 36 2.72 2.30 6.64
CA ALA A 36 1.78 1.24 6.31
C ALA A 36 0.67 1.74 5.37
N ARG A 37 -0.02 2.85 5.72
CA ARG A 37 -1.05 3.45 4.87
C ARG A 37 -0.51 3.86 3.49
N SER A 38 0.67 4.48 3.46
CA SER A 38 1.33 4.89 2.22
C SER A 38 1.65 3.70 1.30
N GLN A 39 2.06 2.57 1.88
CA GLN A 39 2.32 1.36 1.12
C GLN A 39 1.04 0.75 0.54
N VAL A 40 -0.07 0.75 1.29
CA VAL A 40 -1.39 0.33 0.75
C VAL A 40 -1.82 1.23 -0.40
N THR A 41 -1.68 2.56 -0.26
CA THR A 41 -2.02 3.50 -1.35
C THR A 41 -1.16 3.29 -2.58
N THR A 42 0.12 2.95 -2.40
CA THR A 42 1.05 2.67 -3.49
C THR A 42 0.70 1.35 -4.18
N GLY A 43 0.42 0.28 -3.42
CA GLY A 43 -0.01 -0.99 -3.99
C GLY A 43 -1.33 -0.87 -4.77
N LEU A 44 -2.26 -0.04 -4.30
CA LEU A 44 -3.46 0.31 -5.06
C LEU A 44 -3.13 1.04 -6.36
N ALA A 45 -2.19 1.99 -6.33
CA ALA A 45 -1.77 2.72 -7.53
C ALA A 45 -1.11 1.79 -8.56
N ASP A 46 -0.31 0.83 -8.10
CA ASP A 46 0.35 -0.17 -8.95
C ASP A 46 -0.67 -0.98 -9.77
N ILE A 47 -1.78 -1.41 -9.15
CA ILE A 47 -2.82 -2.17 -9.87
C ILE A 47 -3.82 -1.30 -10.64
N ARG A 48 -4.04 -0.05 -10.22
CA ARG A 48 -4.96 0.88 -10.90
C ARG A 48 -4.54 1.17 -12.34
N GLY A 49 -3.24 1.12 -12.64
CA GLY A 49 -2.72 1.32 -13.99
C GLY A 49 -3.28 0.32 -15.02
N GLY A 50 -3.65 -0.90 -14.60
CA GLY A 50 -4.17 -1.94 -15.49
C GLY A 50 -5.66 -1.83 -15.80
N VAL A 51 -6.41 -0.96 -15.11
CA VAL A 51 -7.87 -0.87 -15.25
C VAL A 51 -8.28 -0.45 -16.67
N THR A 52 -7.60 0.52 -17.27
CA THR A 52 -7.94 0.97 -18.63
C THR A 52 -7.71 -0.12 -19.68
N ALA A 53 -6.59 -0.85 -19.60
CA ALA A 53 -6.30 -1.95 -20.49
C ALA A 53 -7.28 -3.13 -20.26
N PHE A 54 -7.67 -3.39 -19.00
CA PHE A 54 -8.72 -4.34 -18.69
C PHE A 54 -10.04 -3.97 -19.37
N GLU A 55 -10.49 -2.71 -19.25
CA GLU A 55 -11.72 -2.25 -19.91
C GLU A 55 -11.63 -2.35 -21.44
N GLU A 56 -10.47 -2.03 -22.03
CA GLU A 56 -10.28 -2.20 -23.46
C GLU A 56 -10.45 -3.65 -23.90
N ILE A 57 -9.88 -4.60 -23.14
CA ILE A 57 -10.05 -6.03 -23.41
C ILE A 57 -11.54 -6.37 -23.38
N ILE A 58 -12.26 -6.00 -22.31
CA ILE A 58 -13.70 -6.28 -22.18
C ILE A 58 -14.51 -5.69 -23.34
N ASN A 59 -14.19 -4.47 -23.78
CA ASN A 59 -14.90 -3.79 -24.87
C ASN A 59 -14.64 -4.44 -26.25
N ARG A 60 -13.48 -5.10 -26.44
CA ARG A 60 -13.17 -5.88 -27.66
C ARG A 60 -13.90 -7.23 -27.71
N GLY A 61 -14.59 -7.60 -26.63
CA GLY A 61 -15.20 -8.91 -26.40
C GLY A 61 -14.72 -9.44 -25.05
N THR A 62 -15.43 -10.38 -24.43
CA THR A 62 -15.06 -10.87 -23.09
C THR A 62 -14.22 -12.15 -23.22
N PRO A 63 -12.88 -12.11 -23.39
CA PRO A 63 -12.08 -13.32 -23.40
C PRO A 63 -12.10 -13.97 -22.01
N SER A 64 -12.10 -15.30 -22.00
CA SER A 64 -12.02 -16.09 -20.77
C SER A 64 -10.63 -16.17 -20.18
N THR A 65 -9.60 -15.71 -20.90
CA THR A 65 -8.19 -15.80 -20.49
C THR A 65 -7.41 -14.55 -20.88
N TYR A 66 -6.89 -13.84 -19.88
CA TYR A 66 -5.81 -12.86 -19.98
C TYR A 66 -5.21 -12.68 -18.58
N THR A 67 -3.99 -12.15 -18.53
CA THR A 67 -3.14 -12.07 -17.35
C THR A 67 -2.79 -10.63 -17.01
N ASN A 68 -2.01 -10.43 -15.95
CA ASN A 68 -1.45 -9.13 -15.59
C ASN A 68 -0.59 -8.53 -16.72
N VAL A 69 0.13 -9.34 -17.50
CA VAL A 69 0.99 -8.85 -18.59
C VAL A 69 0.15 -8.26 -19.73
N ASP A 70 -0.99 -8.88 -20.03
CA ASP A 70 -1.89 -8.44 -21.10
C ASP A 70 -2.54 -7.07 -20.80
N ILE A 71 -2.64 -6.70 -19.51
CA ILE A 71 -3.12 -5.40 -19.06
C ILE A 71 -1.98 -4.43 -18.69
N GLY A 72 -0.74 -4.74 -19.09
CA GLY A 72 0.42 -3.87 -18.89
C GLY A 72 0.93 -3.80 -17.44
N LEU A 73 0.59 -4.77 -16.60
CA LEU A 73 1.05 -4.85 -15.22
C LEU A 73 2.17 -5.87 -15.05
N ALA A 74 3.21 -5.49 -14.31
CA ALA A 74 4.21 -6.43 -13.84
C ALA A 74 3.58 -7.48 -12.90
N ALA A 75 4.16 -8.69 -12.86
CA ALA A 75 3.69 -9.74 -11.94
C ALA A 75 4.00 -9.40 -10.47
N THR A 76 5.04 -8.59 -10.25
CA THR A 76 5.45 -8.10 -8.94
C THR A 76 5.94 -6.66 -9.04
N THR A 77 5.74 -5.92 -7.96
CA THR A 77 6.32 -4.60 -7.72
C THR A 77 6.96 -4.61 -6.33
N THR A 78 7.56 -3.49 -5.95
CA THR A 78 8.09 -3.32 -4.59
C THR A 78 6.99 -3.48 -3.54
N ARG A 79 5.72 -3.17 -3.84
CA ARG A 79 4.58 -3.18 -2.90
C ARG A 79 3.54 -4.26 -3.17
N CYS A 80 3.61 -4.93 -4.30
CA CYS A 80 2.68 -5.99 -4.69
C CYS A 80 3.44 -7.25 -5.11
N ALA A 81 3.29 -8.35 -4.38
CA ALA A 81 3.84 -9.63 -4.82
C ALA A 81 2.98 -10.81 -4.32
N PRO A 82 2.19 -11.47 -5.19
CA PRO A 82 1.96 -11.18 -6.62
C PRO A 82 0.88 -10.13 -6.89
N ILE A 83 0.87 -9.60 -8.11
CA ILE A 83 -0.30 -9.02 -8.76
C ILE A 83 -1.02 -10.13 -9.52
N THR A 84 -2.31 -10.34 -9.26
CA THR A 84 -3.12 -11.36 -9.91
C THR A 84 -4.32 -10.74 -10.62
N VAL A 85 -4.68 -11.31 -11.77
CA VAL A 85 -5.85 -10.89 -12.56
C VAL A 85 -6.81 -12.07 -12.66
N THR A 86 -8.06 -11.83 -12.30
CA THR A 86 -9.16 -12.74 -12.59
C THR A 86 -9.84 -12.24 -13.85
N PRO A 87 -9.78 -12.97 -14.98
CA PRO A 87 -10.37 -12.52 -16.24
C PRO A 87 -11.91 -12.60 -16.22
N GLY A 88 -12.54 -11.83 -17.11
CA GLY A 88 -13.98 -11.88 -17.38
C GLY A 88 -14.71 -10.57 -17.10
N ALA A 89 -16.00 -10.52 -17.48
CA ALA A 89 -16.80 -9.29 -17.40
C ALA A 89 -16.92 -8.71 -15.98
N GLY A 90 -16.90 -9.58 -14.96
CA GLY A 90 -16.87 -9.21 -13.54
C GLY A 90 -15.53 -9.54 -12.86
N GLY A 91 -14.45 -9.53 -13.64
CA GLY A 91 -13.13 -9.90 -13.16
C GLY A 91 -12.52 -8.90 -12.17
N SER A 92 -11.31 -9.20 -11.72
CA SER A 92 -10.63 -8.43 -10.69
C SER A 92 -9.13 -8.32 -10.92
N ILE A 93 -8.52 -7.32 -10.30
CA ILE A 93 -7.08 -7.13 -10.23
C ILE A 93 -6.72 -7.04 -8.75
N SER A 94 -5.89 -7.95 -8.25
CA SER A 94 -5.50 -8.01 -6.84
C SER A 94 -3.99 -7.77 -6.70
N CYS A 95 -3.62 -7.08 -5.63
CA CYS A 95 -2.25 -6.90 -5.17
C CYS A 95 -2.13 -7.51 -3.77
N ALA A 96 -1.29 -8.53 -3.63
CA ALA A 96 -0.83 -8.98 -2.32
C ALA A 96 0.21 -7.98 -1.79
N LEU A 97 -0.15 -7.26 -0.72
CA LEU A 97 0.62 -6.14 -0.20
C LEU A 97 1.91 -6.60 0.46
N GLU A 98 3.00 -5.93 0.13
CA GLU A 98 4.34 -6.21 0.62
C GLU A 98 5.00 -5.03 1.34
N GLY A 99 5.93 -5.36 2.24
CA GLY A 99 6.74 -4.39 2.97
C GLY A 99 6.46 -4.33 4.46
N ASN A 100 5.58 -3.42 4.89
CA ASN A 100 5.34 -3.20 6.32
C ASN A 100 4.64 -4.43 6.92
N PRO A 101 5.13 -4.99 8.04
CA PRO A 101 4.50 -6.15 8.69
C PRO A 101 3.05 -5.92 9.15
N LYS A 102 2.61 -4.66 9.25
CA LYS A 102 1.23 -4.30 9.57
C LYS A 102 0.28 -4.44 8.37
N VAL A 103 0.81 -4.56 7.15
CA VAL A 103 0.02 -4.68 5.91
C VAL A 103 0.24 -5.99 5.19
N SER A 104 1.45 -6.55 5.16
CA SER A 104 1.68 -7.93 4.70
C SER A 104 1.18 -8.92 5.77
N PRO A 105 0.48 -10.03 5.43
CA PRO A 105 0.26 -10.59 4.08
C PRO A 105 -1.12 -10.26 3.48
N HIS A 106 -1.71 -9.11 3.81
CA HIS A 106 -3.04 -8.74 3.31
C HIS A 106 -3.02 -8.31 1.84
N SER A 107 -4.18 -8.25 1.21
CA SER A 107 -4.34 -7.83 -0.19
C SER A 107 -5.29 -6.65 -0.35
N ILE A 108 -5.12 -5.94 -1.46
CA ILE A 108 -6.06 -4.94 -1.99
C ILE A 108 -6.49 -5.36 -3.39
N THR A 109 -7.78 -5.30 -3.66
CA THR A 109 -8.40 -5.85 -4.88
C THR A 109 -9.33 -4.81 -5.50
N LEU A 110 -9.20 -4.64 -6.81
CA LEU A 110 -10.14 -3.90 -7.63
C LEU A 110 -11.05 -4.92 -8.32
N THR A 111 -12.34 -4.82 -8.10
CA THR A 111 -13.34 -5.72 -8.69
C THR A 111 -14.27 -4.93 -9.60
N ARG A 112 -14.43 -5.39 -10.83
CA ARG A 112 -15.33 -4.79 -11.81
C ARG A 112 -16.73 -5.33 -11.62
N ASN A 113 -17.73 -4.45 -11.60
CA ASN A 113 -19.12 -4.85 -11.72
C ASN A 113 -19.43 -5.19 -13.19
N SER A 114 -19.88 -6.42 -13.46
CA SER A 114 -20.12 -6.89 -14.84
C SER A 114 -21.27 -6.18 -15.55
N ALA A 115 -22.24 -5.63 -14.82
CA ALA A 115 -23.40 -4.96 -15.38
C ALA A 115 -23.14 -3.47 -15.63
N THR A 116 -22.41 -2.79 -14.74
CA THR A 116 -22.21 -1.33 -14.79
C THR A 116 -20.82 -0.91 -15.26
N GLY A 117 -19.83 -1.81 -15.24
CA GLY A 117 -18.43 -1.50 -15.50
C GLY A 117 -17.76 -0.66 -14.41
N THR A 118 -18.44 -0.43 -13.28
CA THR A 118 -17.85 0.32 -12.16
C THR A 118 -16.87 -0.53 -11.38
N TRP A 119 -15.77 0.07 -10.93
CA TRP A 119 -14.76 -0.59 -10.12
C TRP A 119 -14.95 -0.30 -8.64
N ALA A 120 -15.03 -1.37 -7.85
CA ALA A 120 -15.00 -1.30 -6.39
C ALA A 120 -13.61 -1.68 -5.89
N CYS A 121 -13.12 -0.97 -4.89
CA CYS A 121 -11.88 -1.32 -4.21
C CYS A 121 -12.21 -2.01 -2.88
N THR A 122 -11.71 -3.22 -2.69
CA THR A 122 -11.84 -3.96 -1.43
C THR A 122 -10.47 -4.38 -0.91
N ALA A 123 -10.30 -4.46 0.41
CA ALA A 123 -9.11 -5.01 1.05
C ALA A 123 -9.45 -6.30 1.81
N SER A 124 -8.43 -7.04 2.23
CA SER A 124 -8.63 -8.20 3.10
C SER A 124 -9.31 -7.81 4.42
N ALA A 125 -10.28 -8.60 4.87
CA ALA A 125 -11.03 -8.35 6.11
C ALA A 125 -10.20 -8.37 7.41
N ALA A 126 -8.96 -8.86 7.36
CA ALA A 126 -8.02 -8.83 8.48
C ALA A 126 -7.13 -7.57 8.50
N LEU A 127 -7.14 -6.77 7.42
CA LEU A 127 -6.37 -5.53 7.36
C LEU A 127 -7.07 -4.44 8.19
N ASP A 128 -6.36 -3.87 9.16
CA ASP A 128 -6.95 -2.83 9.99
C ASP A 128 -7.48 -1.65 9.12
N PRO A 129 -8.77 -1.24 9.30
CA PRO A 129 -9.39 -0.12 8.61
C PRO A 129 -8.54 1.14 8.54
N LYS A 130 -7.69 1.38 9.55
CA LYS A 130 -6.84 2.56 9.59
C LYS A 130 -5.81 2.59 8.46
N TYR A 131 -5.46 1.48 7.81
CA TYR A 131 -4.48 1.50 6.72
C TYR A 131 -5.15 1.63 5.34
N LEU A 132 -6.48 1.54 5.27
CA LEU A 132 -7.19 1.64 4.00
C LEU A 132 -7.19 3.09 3.48
N PRO A 133 -7.01 3.28 2.16
CA PRO A 133 -7.24 4.54 1.50
C PRO A 133 -8.73 4.86 1.38
N ASN A 134 -9.05 6.14 1.26
CA ASN A 134 -10.42 6.59 1.04
C ASN A 134 -11.00 5.96 -0.24
N GLY A 135 -12.20 5.40 -0.14
CA GLY A 135 -12.88 4.74 -1.25
C GLY A 135 -12.59 3.25 -1.40
N CYS A 136 -11.74 2.67 -0.56
CA CYS A 136 -11.63 1.22 -0.40
C CYS A 136 -12.38 0.77 0.85
N THR A 137 -13.09 -0.35 0.74
CA THR A 137 -13.77 -0.98 1.88
C THR A 137 -13.10 -2.30 2.22
N GLN A 138 -13.49 -2.91 3.33
CA GLN A 138 -13.23 -4.34 3.56
C GLN A 138 -14.35 -5.18 2.94
#